data_AF-A0A4R3KXE9-F1
#
_entry.id   AF-A0A4R3KXE9-F1
#
_cell.length_a   1.000
_cell.length_b   1.000
_cell.length_c   1.000
_cell.angle_alpha   90.00
_cell.angle_beta   90.00
_cell.angle_gamma   90.00
#
_symmetry.space_group_name_H-M   'P 1'
#
loop_
_entity.id
_entity.type
_entity.pdbx_description
1 polymer ?
#
loop_
_entity_poly.entity_id
_entity_poly.type
_entity_poly.pdbx_seq_one_letter_code
_entity_poly.pdbx_strand_id
1 'polypeptide(L)'
;MSSLGIVLLLIIFIFIVDYPNIFIPVILVIGGILFIKSTRAYNQLTDKEKKTIKAKDRVWRKYNEIKSMINFPIETHIVHYIKGDSNILKGSLHMWVQDKNLCFFPFIASIDGANSISMDIEKNIFLLQIAIDDIEYYSIKSDKFTVLVYAVKGEKHFMFFTKRDYVVFENLLPGKAYSYLDKKNY
;
A
#
# COMPACT_ATOMS: atom_id res chain seq x y z
N MET A 1 0.77 -43.41 11.35
CA MET A 1 -0.05 -43.97 10.24
C MET A 1 -0.93 -45.04 10.84
N SER A 2 -2.25 -44.96 10.69
CA SER A 2 -3.18 -45.99 11.17
C SER A 2 -2.84 -47.35 10.53
N SER A 3 -3.01 -48.45 11.28
CA SER A 3 -2.72 -49.82 10.82
C SER A 3 -3.32 -50.13 9.45
N LEU A 4 -4.50 -49.58 9.17
CA LEU A 4 -5.20 -49.68 7.88
C LEU A 4 -4.37 -49.14 6.69
N GLY A 5 -3.64 -48.05 6.88
CA GLY A 5 -2.82 -47.45 5.83
C GLY A 5 -1.61 -48.31 5.47
N ILE A 6 -1.05 -49.01 6.46
CA ILE A 6 0.08 -49.94 6.27
C ILE A 6 -0.39 -51.18 5.48
N VAL A 7 -1.56 -51.73 5.85
CA VAL A 7 -2.16 -52.86 5.14
C VAL A 7 -2.45 -52.51 3.68
N LEU A 8 -3.00 -51.33 3.41
CA LEU A 8 -3.28 -50.88 2.04
C LEU A 8 -2.01 -50.74 1.18
N LEU A 9 -0.92 -50.24 1.77
CA LEU A 9 0.37 -50.08 1.10
C LEU A 9 1.00 -51.43 0.73
N LEU A 10 0.89 -52.41 1.64
CA LEU A 10 1.35 -53.79 1.38
C LEU A 10 0.56 -54.46 0.26
N ILE A 11 -0.76 -54.26 0.21
CA ILE A 11 -1.59 -54.78 -0.88
C ILE A 11 -1.15 -54.19 -2.23
N ILE A 12 -0.96 -52.87 -2.31
CA ILE A 12 -0.48 -52.21 -3.52
C ILE A 12 0.91 -52.74 -3.92
N PHE A 13 1.79 -52.98 -2.95
CA PHE A 13 3.12 -53.54 -3.20
C PHE A 13 3.06 -54.95 -3.81
N ILE A 14 2.21 -55.84 -3.29
CA ILE A 14 2.01 -57.19 -3.84
C ILE A 14 1.56 -57.10 -5.30
N PHE A 15 0.61 -56.22 -5.62
CA PHE A 15 0.14 -56.04 -7.00
C PHE A 15 1.23 -55.56 -7.97
N ILE A 16 2.19 -54.75 -7.51
CA ILE A 16 3.33 -54.31 -8.31
C ILE A 16 4.29 -55.47 -8.63
N VAL A 17 4.53 -56.35 -7.65
CA VAL A 17 5.42 -57.51 -7.80
C VAL A 17 4.81 -58.57 -8.72
N ASP A 18 3.51 -58.86 -8.54
CA ASP A 18 2.84 -59.92 -9.29
C ASP A 18 2.45 -59.50 -10.71
N TYR A 19 2.17 -58.21 -10.93
CA TYR A 19 1.70 -57.69 -12.21
C TYR A 19 2.52 -56.46 -12.69
N PRO A 20 3.85 -56.60 -12.83
CA PRO A 20 4.73 -55.47 -13.15
C PRO A 20 4.37 -54.83 -14.50
N ASN A 21 3.97 -55.65 -15.48
CA ASN A 21 3.59 -55.17 -16.83
C ASN A 21 2.35 -54.28 -16.84
N ILE A 22 1.48 -54.35 -15.82
CA ILE A 22 0.26 -53.54 -15.72
C ILE A 22 0.51 -52.34 -14.79
N PHE A 23 1.09 -52.58 -13.61
CA PHE A 23 1.23 -51.53 -12.59
C PHE A 23 2.37 -50.55 -12.86
N ILE A 24 3.48 -50.97 -13.48
CA ILE A 24 4.58 -50.04 -13.83
C ILE A 24 4.11 -48.94 -14.79
N PRO A 25 3.41 -49.24 -15.91
CA PRO A 25 2.84 -48.21 -16.77
C PRO A 25 1.87 -47.28 -16.04
N VAL A 26 1.00 -47.82 -15.16
CA VAL A 26 0.04 -47.02 -14.39
C VAL A 26 0.76 -46.04 -13.45
N ILE A 27 1.81 -46.49 -12.75
CA ILE A 27 2.62 -45.64 -11.89
C ILE A 27 3.32 -44.54 -12.71
N LEU A 28 3.87 -44.87 -13.88
CA LEU A 28 4.51 -43.90 -14.77
C LEU A 28 3.51 -42.85 -15.27
N VAL A 29 2.29 -43.24 -15.63
CA VAL A 29 1.22 -42.32 -16.06
C VAL A 29 0.81 -41.38 -14.92
N ILE A 30 0.53 -41.94 -13.73
CA ILE A 30 0.14 -41.14 -12.55
C ILE A 30 1.29 -40.20 -12.16
N GLY A 31 2.52 -40.70 -12.11
CA GLY A 31 3.72 -39.92 -11.82
C GLY A 31 3.92 -38.78 -12.83
N GLY A 32 3.75 -39.04 -14.12
CA GLY A 32 3.83 -38.04 -15.17
C GLY A 32 2.78 -36.93 -15.02
N ILE A 33 1.52 -37.29 -14.73
CA ILE A 33 0.44 -36.31 -14.50
C ILE A 33 0.75 -35.44 -13.28
N LEU A 34 1.20 -36.05 -12.17
CA LEU A 34 1.56 -35.33 -10.96
C LEU A 34 2.76 -34.40 -11.17
N PHE A 35 3.78 -34.86 -11.90
CA PHE A 35 4.96 -34.06 -12.26
C PHE A 35 4.56 -32.81 -13.05
N ILE A 36 3.76 -32.97 -14.12
CA ILE A 36 3.28 -31.84 -14.94
C ILE A 36 2.49 -30.83 -14.10
N LYS A 37 1.59 -31.31 -13.23
CA LYS A 37 0.81 -30.43 -12.33
C LYS A 37 1.73 -29.68 -11.36
N SER A 38 2.70 -30.35 -10.76
CA SER A 38 3.66 -29.76 -9.82
C SER A 38 4.51 -28.69 -10.49
N THR A 39 5.09 -28.97 -11.67
CA THR A 39 5.88 -28.01 -12.43
C THR A 39 5.05 -26.77 -12.82
N ARG A 40 3.79 -26.95 -13.22
CA ARG A 40 2.90 -25.83 -13.55
C ARG A 40 2.61 -24.96 -12.33
N ALA A 41 2.35 -25.55 -11.17
CA ALA A 41 2.12 -24.81 -9.93
C ALA A 41 3.36 -24.03 -9.49
N TYR A 42 4.54 -24.66 -9.55
CA TYR A 42 5.81 -24.01 -9.25
C TYR A 42 6.07 -22.82 -10.17
N ASN A 43 5.95 -23.00 -11.49
CA ASN A 43 6.14 -21.92 -12.46
C ASN A 43 5.16 -20.75 -12.23
N GLN A 44 3.90 -21.04 -11.88
CA GLN A 44 2.92 -20.00 -11.54
C GLN A 44 3.29 -19.22 -10.28
N LEU A 45 3.85 -19.86 -9.26
CA LEU A 45 4.33 -19.18 -8.07
C LEU A 45 5.52 -18.28 -8.41
N THR A 46 6.51 -18.81 -9.13
CA THR A 46 7.67 -18.04 -9.58
C THR A 46 7.28 -16.85 -10.47
N ASP A 47 6.30 -17.01 -11.36
CA ASP A 47 5.81 -15.92 -12.19
C ASP A 47 5.09 -14.84 -11.38
N LYS A 48 4.32 -15.24 -10.35
CA LYS A 48 3.71 -14.29 -9.42
C LYS A 48 4.77 -13.53 -8.63
N GLU A 49 5.77 -14.21 -8.08
CA GLU A 49 6.89 -13.59 -7.38
C GLU A 49 7.65 -12.60 -8.26
N LYS A 50 8.00 -13.01 -9.50
CA LYS A 50 8.65 -12.13 -10.48
C LYS A 50 7.82 -10.90 -10.80
N LYS A 51 6.49 -11.03 -10.94
CA LYS A 51 5.59 -9.89 -11.17
C LYS A 51 5.57 -8.96 -9.97
N THR A 52 5.55 -9.48 -8.75
CA THR A 52 5.61 -8.68 -7.52
C THR A 52 6.92 -7.93 -7.38
N ILE A 53 8.06 -8.59 -7.63
CA ILE A 53 9.40 -7.97 -7.60
C ILE A 53 9.46 -6.84 -8.64
N LYS A 54 9.06 -7.10 -9.88
CA LYS A 54 9.03 -6.07 -10.94
C LYS A 54 8.09 -4.91 -10.59
N ALA A 55 6.94 -5.17 -9.97
CA ALA A 55 6.04 -4.11 -9.53
C ALA A 55 6.68 -3.26 -8.42
N LYS A 56 7.30 -3.90 -7.42
CA LYS A 56 8.05 -3.23 -6.35
C LYS A 56 9.18 -2.38 -6.93
N ASP A 57 9.99 -2.91 -7.84
CA ASP A 57 11.09 -2.17 -8.47
C ASP A 57 10.61 -0.94 -9.24
N ARG A 58 9.49 -1.04 -9.95
CA ARG A 58 8.89 0.11 -10.66
C ARG A 58 8.45 1.20 -9.69
N VAL A 59 7.74 0.83 -8.63
CA VAL A 59 7.25 1.74 -7.59
C VAL A 59 8.43 2.45 -6.90
N TRP A 60 9.48 1.70 -6.56
CA TRP A 60 10.69 2.26 -5.95
C TRP A 60 11.47 3.16 -6.88
N ARG A 61 11.59 2.80 -8.17
CA ARG A 61 12.25 3.64 -9.17
C ARG A 61 11.54 4.99 -9.29
N LYS A 62 10.21 4.97 -9.44
CA LYS A 62 9.40 6.20 -9.52
C LYS A 62 9.50 7.03 -8.24
N TYR A 63 9.44 6.38 -7.08
CA TYR A 63 9.63 7.07 -5.80
C TYR A 63 10.97 7.78 -5.72
N ASN A 64 12.06 7.07 -6.02
CA ASN A 64 13.41 7.62 -5.96
C ASN A 64 13.64 8.73 -6.99
N GLU A 65 13.08 8.58 -8.19
CA GLU A 65 13.11 9.59 -9.24
C GLU A 65 12.47 10.89 -8.75
N ILE A 66 11.22 10.85 -8.27
CA ILE A 66 10.52 12.04 -7.76
C ILE A 66 11.22 12.59 -6.51
N LYS A 67 11.64 11.72 -5.58
CA LYS A 67 12.34 12.12 -4.36
C LYS A 67 13.65 12.86 -4.67
N SER A 68 14.39 12.44 -5.70
CA SER A 68 15.64 13.11 -6.11
C SER A 68 15.45 14.54 -6.59
N MET A 69 14.24 14.89 -7.03
CA MET A 69 13.85 16.23 -7.45
C MET A 69 13.34 17.10 -6.30
N ILE A 70 13.11 16.52 -5.12
CA ILE A 70 12.57 17.22 -3.94
C ILE A 70 13.71 17.56 -2.99
N ASN A 71 13.84 18.84 -2.65
CA ASN A 71 14.69 19.29 -1.55
C ASN A 71 13.83 19.43 -0.28
N PHE A 72 13.95 18.47 0.64
CA PHE A 72 13.19 18.51 1.89
C PHE A 72 13.78 19.57 2.82
N PRO A 73 13.00 20.59 3.23
CA PRO A 73 13.48 21.57 4.20
C PRO A 73 13.65 20.91 5.58
N ILE A 74 14.46 21.53 6.44
CA ILE A 74 14.71 21.09 7.82
C ILE A 74 13.39 21.01 8.62
N GLU A 75 12.43 21.87 8.30
CA GLU A 75 11.11 21.96 8.93
C GLU A 75 10.11 20.91 8.39
N THR A 76 10.59 19.84 7.74
CA THR A 76 9.72 18.77 7.28
C THR A 76 9.19 17.96 8.44
N HIS A 77 7.87 17.84 8.53
CA HIS A 77 7.18 17.02 9.51
C HIS A 77 6.65 15.72 8.89
N ILE A 78 6.37 14.72 9.74
CA ILE A 78 5.69 13.49 9.32
C ILE A 78 4.27 13.50 9.87
N VAL A 79 3.29 13.45 8.99
CA VAL A 79 1.85 13.34 9.34
C VAL A 79 1.28 12.03 8.84
N HIS A 80 0.18 11.56 9.42
CA HIS A 80 -0.42 10.28 9.03
C HIS A 80 -1.78 10.48 8.34
N TYR A 81 -1.77 10.40 7.02
CA TYR A 81 -2.94 10.53 6.16
C TYR A 81 -3.78 9.24 6.13
N ILE A 82 -5.04 9.37 6.51
CA ILE A 82 -5.97 8.24 6.68
C ILE A 82 -6.83 8.05 5.44
N LYS A 83 -7.47 9.13 4.97
CA LYS A 83 -8.44 9.11 3.86
C LYS A 83 -8.75 10.54 3.39
N GLY A 84 -9.40 10.67 2.24
CA GLY A 84 -9.75 11.96 1.65
C GLY A 84 -9.72 11.91 0.13
N ASP A 85 -9.77 13.09 -0.48
CA ASP A 85 -9.97 13.26 -1.92
C ASP A 85 -8.66 13.46 -2.71
N SER A 86 -7.51 13.47 -2.02
CA SER A 86 -6.24 13.93 -2.59
C SER A 86 -5.50 12.93 -3.48
N ASN A 87 -6.04 11.73 -3.72
CA ASN A 87 -5.45 10.64 -4.53
C ASN A 87 -3.98 10.25 -4.20
N ILE A 88 -3.35 10.85 -3.19
CA ILE A 88 -2.01 10.52 -2.72
C ILE A 88 -2.05 9.23 -1.87
N LEU A 89 -0.91 8.55 -1.80
CA LEU A 89 -0.76 7.34 -0.99
C LEU A 89 -1.14 7.57 0.47
N LYS A 90 -2.00 6.70 1.02
CA LYS A 90 -2.36 6.70 2.44
C LYS A 90 -1.18 6.28 3.31
N GLY A 91 -1.19 6.71 4.57
CA GLY A 91 -0.16 6.41 5.54
C GLY A 91 0.65 7.65 5.92
N SER A 92 1.90 7.44 6.34
CA SER A 92 2.82 8.51 6.68
C SER A 92 3.22 9.33 5.45
N LEU A 93 3.12 10.65 5.56
CA LEU A 93 3.53 11.63 4.55
C LEU A 93 4.55 12.60 5.17
N HIS A 94 5.57 12.97 4.41
CA HIS A 94 6.30 14.20 4.64
C HIS A 94 5.38 15.39 4.35
N MET A 95 5.37 16.39 5.24
CA MET A 95 4.61 17.62 5.11
C MET A 95 5.51 18.81 5.42
N TRP A 96 5.48 19.83 4.56
CA TRP A 96 6.23 21.07 4.74
C TRP A 96 5.57 22.21 3.99
N VAL A 97 5.99 23.45 4.27
CA VAL A 97 5.59 24.63 3.50
C VAL A 97 6.75 25.06 2.61
N GLN A 98 6.48 25.33 1.34
CA GLN A 98 7.45 25.84 0.38
C GLN A 98 6.74 26.69 -0.68
N ASP A 99 7.30 27.86 -0.99
CA ASP A 99 6.80 28.74 -2.06
C ASP A 99 5.28 29.00 -2.01
N LYS A 100 4.76 29.27 -0.81
CA LYS A 100 3.31 29.47 -0.52
C LYS A 100 2.42 28.24 -0.75
N ASN A 101 3.01 27.05 -0.88
CA ASN A 101 2.29 25.79 -0.99
C ASN A 101 2.53 24.93 0.26
N LEU A 102 1.47 24.30 0.75
CA LEU A 102 1.56 23.16 1.64
C LEU A 102 1.84 21.91 0.79
N CYS A 103 3.01 21.31 1.00
CA CYS A 103 3.50 20.19 0.23
C CYS A 103 3.35 18.87 1.00
N PHE A 104 2.98 17.80 0.29
CA PHE A 104 2.92 16.45 0.81
C PHE A 104 3.62 15.45 -0.11
N PHE A 105 4.43 14.57 0.47
CA PHE A 105 5.07 13.48 -0.26
C PHE A 105 5.08 12.17 0.55
N PRO A 106 4.83 11.00 -0.06
CA PRO A 106 4.80 9.74 0.68
C PRO A 106 6.10 9.45 1.46
N PHE A 107 5.98 9.02 2.71
CA PHE A 107 7.10 8.50 3.49
C PHE A 107 7.37 7.03 3.12
N ILE A 108 8.63 6.62 3.20
CA ILE A 108 9.10 5.29 2.77
C ILE A 108 8.32 4.12 3.41
N ALA A 109 7.95 4.25 4.69
CA ALA A 109 7.18 3.21 5.40
C ALA A 109 5.76 3.02 4.85
N SER A 110 5.19 4.02 4.18
CA SER A 110 3.88 3.91 3.51
C SER A 110 3.95 3.05 2.25
N ILE A 111 5.14 2.93 1.65
CA ILE A 111 5.40 2.11 0.46
C ILE A 111 5.69 0.66 0.88
N ASP A 112 6.50 0.47 1.93
CA ASP A 112 6.86 -0.87 2.40
C ASP A 112 5.72 -1.59 3.16
N GLY A 113 4.86 -0.83 3.85
CA GLY A 113 3.69 -1.38 4.55
C GLY A 113 2.51 -1.72 3.65
N ALA A 114 2.58 -1.42 2.34
CA ALA A 114 1.54 -1.78 1.39
C ALA A 114 1.59 -3.29 1.12
N ASN A 115 0.81 -4.06 1.90
CA ASN A 115 0.71 -5.53 1.84
C ASN A 115 0.33 -6.08 0.46
N SER A 116 -0.05 -5.22 -0.49
CA SER A 116 -0.17 -5.53 -1.91
C SER A 116 0.32 -4.34 -2.74
N ILE A 117 1.57 -4.37 -3.19
CA ILE A 117 2.08 -3.39 -4.16
C ILE A 117 1.39 -3.66 -5.52
N SER A 118 0.22 -3.05 -5.72
CA SER A 118 -0.50 -3.09 -6.99
C SER A 118 0.04 -2.02 -7.94
N MET A 119 -0.25 -2.16 -9.24
CA MET A 119 0.05 -1.13 -10.24
C MET A 119 -0.65 0.21 -9.93
N ASP A 120 -1.67 0.23 -9.07
CA ASP A 120 -2.38 1.45 -8.72
C ASP A 120 -1.59 2.32 -7.73
N ILE A 121 -0.70 1.74 -6.91
CA ILE A 121 0.15 2.50 -5.99
C ILE A 121 1.06 3.44 -6.76
N GLU A 122 1.59 3.01 -7.90
CA GLU A 122 2.49 3.81 -8.72
C GLU A 122 1.87 5.17 -9.10
N LYS A 123 0.56 5.21 -9.39
CA LYS A 123 -0.15 6.45 -9.75
C LYS A 123 -0.27 7.42 -8.57
N ASN A 124 -0.20 6.92 -7.35
CA ASN A 124 -0.40 7.69 -6.12
C ASN A 124 0.92 8.19 -5.50
N ILE A 125 2.06 7.93 -6.16
CA ILE A 125 3.37 8.47 -5.82
C ILE A 125 3.61 9.73 -6.65
N PHE A 126 3.30 10.86 -6.05
CA PHE A 126 3.56 12.20 -6.59
C PHE A 126 3.69 13.19 -5.43
N LEU A 127 4.30 14.34 -5.72
CA LEU A 127 4.32 15.49 -4.81
C LEU A 127 2.98 16.21 -4.93
N LEU A 128 2.16 16.15 -3.87
CA LEU A 128 0.94 16.93 -3.79
C LEU A 128 1.29 18.32 -3.26
N GLN A 129 0.86 19.36 -3.97
CA GLN A 129 1.02 20.76 -3.56
C GLN A 129 -0.36 21.40 -3.49
N ILE A 130 -0.64 22.07 -2.38
CA ILE A 130 -1.87 22.82 -2.15
C ILE A 130 -1.48 24.26 -1.87
N ALA A 131 -1.95 25.21 -2.68
CA ALA A 131 -1.71 26.62 -2.40
C ALA A 131 -2.31 26.98 -1.03
N ILE A 132 -1.56 27.70 -0.20
CA ILE A 132 -2.04 28.08 1.14
C ILE A 132 -3.30 28.94 1.07
N ASP A 133 -3.43 29.73 0.00
CA ASP A 133 -4.61 30.56 -0.24
C ASP A 133 -5.86 29.72 -0.54
N ASP A 134 -5.69 28.55 -1.16
CA ASP A 134 -6.76 27.58 -1.43
C ASP A 134 -7.17 26.78 -0.18
N ILE A 135 -6.38 26.82 0.89
CA ILE A 135 -6.74 26.19 2.16
C ILE A 135 -7.80 27.05 2.85
N GLU A 136 -9.01 26.52 3.02
CA GLU A 136 -10.07 27.20 3.77
C GLU A 136 -9.76 27.19 5.25
N TYR A 137 -9.54 26.00 5.82
CA TYR A 137 -9.22 25.82 7.23
C TYR A 137 -8.73 24.39 7.52
N TYR A 138 -8.21 24.20 8.73
CA TYR A 138 -8.11 22.86 9.35
C TYR A 138 -8.74 22.85 10.74
N SER A 139 -9.20 21.69 11.18
CA SER A 139 -9.84 21.54 12.49
C SER A 139 -9.79 20.11 13.02
N ILE A 140 -10.06 19.95 14.32
CA ILE A 140 -10.32 18.63 14.91
C ILE A 140 -11.78 18.28 14.65
N LYS A 141 -12.03 17.15 13.97
CA LYS A 141 -13.38 16.63 13.71
C LYS A 141 -13.71 15.49 14.68
N SER A 142 -14.78 15.68 15.44
CA SER A 142 -15.36 14.67 16.36
C SER A 142 -14.35 14.03 17.30
N ASP A 143 -13.36 14.81 17.74
CA ASP A 143 -12.28 14.40 18.65
C ASP A 143 -11.37 13.26 18.17
N LYS A 144 -11.48 12.85 16.90
CA LYS A 144 -10.80 11.66 16.35
C LYS A 144 -9.77 11.98 15.28
N PHE A 145 -10.04 13.00 14.46
CA PHE A 145 -9.24 13.27 13.26
C PHE A 145 -8.93 14.76 13.14
N THR A 146 -7.79 15.06 12.55
CA THR A 146 -7.53 16.38 12.00
C THR A 146 -8.03 16.39 10.56
N VAL A 147 -8.86 17.36 10.21
CA VAL A 147 -9.33 17.55 8.82
C VAL A 147 -8.69 18.81 8.25
N LEU A 148 -8.08 18.68 7.09
CA LEU A 148 -7.67 19.79 6.23
C LEU A 148 -8.74 19.96 5.15
N VAL A 149 -9.18 21.20 4.95
CA VAL A 149 -10.19 21.58 3.98
C VAL A 149 -9.60 22.62 3.04
N TYR A 150 -9.68 22.36 1.74
CA TYR A 150 -9.14 23.23 0.70
C TYR A 150 -10.01 23.18 -0.55
N ALA A 151 -9.91 24.20 -1.38
CA ALA A 151 -10.68 24.34 -2.61
C ALA A 151 -9.77 24.34 -3.84
N VAL A 152 -10.03 23.47 -4.82
CA VAL A 152 -9.31 23.47 -6.09
C VAL A 152 -10.31 23.76 -7.19
N LYS A 153 -10.11 24.88 -7.92
CA LYS A 153 -11.03 25.31 -8.99
C LYS A 153 -12.49 25.46 -8.52
N GLY A 154 -12.70 25.86 -7.27
CA GLY A 154 -14.03 26.02 -6.66
C GLY A 154 -14.65 24.72 -6.13
N GLU A 155 -14.00 23.57 -6.31
CA GLU A 155 -14.43 22.30 -5.72
C GLU A 155 -13.75 22.08 -4.37
N LYS A 156 -14.55 21.68 -3.38
CA LYS A 156 -14.09 21.48 -2.01
C LYS A 156 -13.56 20.07 -1.80
N HIS A 157 -12.37 19.97 -1.23
CA HIS A 157 -11.68 18.72 -0.95
C HIS A 157 -11.35 18.58 0.53
N PHE A 158 -11.26 17.32 0.96
CA PHE A 158 -10.99 16.98 2.35
C PHE A 158 -9.82 16.01 2.44
N MET A 159 -8.92 16.26 3.39
CA MET A 159 -7.91 15.30 3.81
C MET A 159 -8.02 15.06 5.32
N PHE A 160 -8.06 13.79 5.72
CA PHE A 160 -8.19 13.37 7.10
C PHE A 160 -6.87 12.76 7.59
N PHE A 161 -6.40 13.26 8.72
CA PHE A 161 -5.16 12.88 9.38
C PHE A 161 -5.44 12.41 10.81
N THR A 162 -4.43 11.88 11.48
CA THR A 162 -4.56 11.51 12.89
C THR A 162 -4.71 12.76 13.76
N LYS A 163 -5.42 12.65 14.89
CA LYS A 163 -5.63 13.79 15.83
C LYS A 163 -4.32 14.48 16.23
N ARG A 164 -3.26 13.71 16.47
CA ARG A 164 -1.95 14.25 16.88
C ARG A 164 -1.34 15.18 15.83
N ASP A 165 -1.72 15.02 14.56
CA ASP A 165 -1.17 15.82 13.47
C ASP A 165 -1.71 17.26 13.51
N TYR A 166 -2.76 17.55 14.30
CA TYR A 166 -3.30 18.90 14.50
C TYR A 166 -2.22 19.92 14.89
N VAL A 167 -1.34 19.57 15.83
CA VAL A 167 -0.27 20.45 16.32
C VAL A 167 0.70 20.81 15.19
N VAL A 168 0.90 19.90 14.23
CA VAL A 168 1.75 20.18 13.08
C VAL A 168 1.10 21.21 12.15
N PHE A 169 -0.22 21.10 11.93
CA PHE A 169 -0.97 22.11 11.18
C PHE A 169 -0.98 23.46 11.91
N GLU A 170 -1.10 23.47 13.23
CA GLU A 170 -1.01 24.68 14.05
C GLU A 170 0.33 25.39 13.93
N ASN A 171 1.42 24.64 13.88
CA ASN A 171 2.75 25.21 13.69
C ASN A 171 2.98 25.73 12.27
N LEU A 172 2.53 25.00 11.24
CA LEU A 172 2.79 25.35 9.84
C LEU A 172 1.81 26.39 9.28
N LEU A 173 0.57 26.41 9.75
CA LEU A 173 -0.52 27.22 9.19
C LEU A 173 -1.37 27.91 10.27
N PRO A 174 -0.78 28.60 11.27
CA PRO A 174 -1.52 29.09 12.44
C PRO A 174 -2.75 29.95 12.09
N GLY A 175 -2.70 30.72 11.00
CA GLY A 175 -3.82 31.56 10.54
C GLY A 175 -4.98 30.82 9.85
N LYS A 176 -4.89 29.50 9.66
CA LYS A 176 -5.93 28.67 9.04
C LYS A 176 -6.65 27.76 10.05
N ALA A 177 -6.32 27.87 11.34
CA ALA A 177 -7.01 27.14 12.39
C ALA A 177 -8.49 27.54 12.42
N TYR A 178 -9.40 26.57 12.32
CA TYR A 178 -10.82 26.87 12.52
C TYR A 178 -11.10 27.02 14.02
N SER A 179 -11.30 28.24 14.47
CA SER A 179 -11.83 28.51 15.81
C SER A 179 -13.35 28.41 15.78
N TYR A 180 -13.92 27.50 16.60
CA TYR A 180 -15.37 27.41 16.78
C TYR A 180 -15.99 28.71 17.33
N LEU A 181 -15.17 29.62 17.87
CA LEU A 181 -15.60 30.89 18.45
C LEU A 181 -16.04 31.93 17.39
N ASP A 182 -15.63 31.81 16.13
CA ASP A 182 -15.98 32.78 15.08
C ASP A 182 -17.42 32.64 14.56
N LYS A 183 -18.15 31.60 14.96
CA LYS A 183 -19.53 31.35 14.51
C LYS A 183 -20.62 31.96 15.37
N LYS A 184 -20.29 32.62 16.49
CA LYS A 184 -21.28 33.29 17.36
C LYS A 184 -21.46 34.79 17.09
N ASN A 185 -20.68 35.36 16.16
CA ASN A 185 -20.70 36.80 15.86
C ASN A 185 -21.19 37.15 14.44
N TYR A 186 -21.94 36.26 13.79
CA TYR A 186 -22.67 36.56 12.55
C TYR A 186 -24.13 36.09 12.67
#